data_AF-A0A8T4KPQ6-F1
#
_entry.id   AF-A0A8T4KPQ6-F1
#
_cell.length_a   1.000
_cell.length_b   1.000
_cell.length_c   1.000
_cell.angle_alpha   90.00
_cell.angle_beta   90.00
_cell.angle_gamma   90.00
#
_symmetry.space_group_name_H-M   'P 1'
#
loop_
_entity.id
_entity.type
_entity.pdbx_description
1 polymer ?
#
loop_
_entity_poly.entity_id
_entity_poly.type
_entity_poly.pdbx_seq_one_letter_code
_entity_poly.pdbx_strand_id
1 'polypeptide(L)'
;MLGFTLSKLNLLLLAIAASATVAYFMVIYIDASEAQAAQQLAQKLAQDAASLMNSSTYCDYLEFSLPRSFSVGGKEFYYKLRISGLEAQSETDNPKNYLIFSVIRKREGRESIVATSSVIASAEINVFRFGDETTLEPELAGLEEGAILDPQAIPRQNIVMLVKEIIDGAPYIYAIPCSSESDASSCPANKSSAAVLLERPEGFNC
;
A
#
# COMPACT_ATOMS: atom_id res chain seq x y z
N MET A 1 -27.47 -45.92 37.02
CA MET A 1 -27.64 -45.41 35.64
C MET A 1 -27.53 -43.89 35.53
N LEU A 2 -28.13 -43.10 36.45
CA LEU A 2 -28.01 -41.63 36.48
C LEU A 2 -26.57 -41.08 36.57
N GLY A 3 -25.65 -41.75 37.28
CA GLY A 3 -24.24 -41.32 37.33
C GLY A 3 -23.50 -41.46 35.99
N PHE A 4 -23.92 -42.40 35.15
CA PHE A 4 -23.31 -42.62 33.83
C PHE A 4 -23.79 -41.58 32.81
N THR A 5 -25.05 -41.15 32.90
CA THR A 5 -25.58 -40.04 32.10
C THR A 5 -24.99 -38.70 32.53
N LEU A 6 -24.80 -38.45 33.83
CA LEU A 6 -24.12 -37.25 34.34
C LEU A 6 -22.65 -37.17 33.91
N SER A 7 -21.90 -38.28 33.94
CA SER A 7 -20.50 -38.32 33.50
C SER A 7 -20.37 -38.04 31.99
N LYS A 8 -21.24 -38.61 31.16
CA LYS A 8 -21.23 -38.36 29.71
C LYS A 8 -21.63 -36.93 29.35
N LEU A 9 -22.57 -36.33 30.09
CA LEU A 9 -22.99 -34.96 29.87
C LEU A 9 -21.86 -33.97 30.20
N ASN A 10 -21.14 -34.18 31.32
CA ASN A 10 -19.96 -33.37 31.65
C ASN A 10 -18.84 -33.48 30.60
N LEU A 11 -18.59 -34.68 30.08
CA LEU A 11 -17.59 -34.88 29.04
C LEU A 11 -17.99 -34.21 27.71
N LEU A 12 -19.29 -34.24 27.37
CA LEU A 12 -19.82 -33.56 26.19
C LEU A 12 -19.70 -32.03 26.33
N LEU A 13 -20.04 -31.46 27.49
CA LEU A 13 -19.89 -30.03 27.76
C LEU A 13 -18.42 -29.60 27.67
N LEU A 14 -17.50 -30.39 28.22
CA LEU A 14 -16.05 -30.14 28.10
C LEU A 14 -15.60 -30.14 26.64
N ALA A 15 -16.06 -31.11 25.85
CA ALA A 15 -15.69 -31.22 24.43
C ALA A 15 -16.22 -30.03 23.61
N ILE A 16 -17.44 -29.58 23.88
CA ILE A 16 -18.03 -28.39 23.24
C ILE A 16 -17.27 -27.12 23.64
N ALA A 17 -16.93 -26.97 24.93
CA ALA A 17 -16.18 -25.83 25.39
C ALA A 17 -14.77 -25.78 24.75
N ALA A 18 -14.10 -26.93 24.65
CA ALA A 18 -12.78 -27.02 24.01
C ALA A 18 -12.86 -26.69 22.51
N SER A 19 -13.84 -27.24 21.79
CA SER A 19 -13.99 -26.97 20.35
C SER A 19 -14.36 -25.51 20.05
N ALA A 20 -15.24 -24.90 20.86
CA ALA A 20 -15.58 -23.49 20.76
C ALA A 20 -14.34 -22.60 20.98
N THR A 21 -13.51 -22.94 21.97
CA THR A 21 -12.27 -22.22 22.27
C THR A 21 -11.29 -22.30 21.09
N VAL A 22 -11.08 -23.49 20.52
CA VAL A 22 -10.21 -23.67 19.36
C VAL A 22 -10.71 -22.90 18.14
N ALA A 23 -12.02 -22.94 17.86
CA ALA A 23 -12.61 -22.20 16.75
C ALA A 23 -12.42 -20.69 16.91
N TYR A 24 -12.60 -20.16 18.13
CA TYR A 24 -12.36 -18.75 18.42
C TYR A 24 -10.90 -18.34 18.17
N PHE A 25 -9.94 -19.13 18.64
CA PHE A 25 -8.52 -18.87 18.39
C PHE A 25 -8.15 -18.94 16.91
N MET A 26 -8.75 -19.86 16.13
CA MET A 26 -8.51 -19.93 14.69
C MET A 26 -8.96 -18.66 13.97
N VAL A 27 -10.11 -18.09 14.36
CA VAL A 27 -10.60 -16.83 13.76
C VAL A 27 -9.65 -15.68 14.06
N ILE A 28 -9.23 -15.53 15.32
CA ILE A 28 -8.27 -14.49 15.73
C ILE A 28 -6.94 -14.65 14.99
N TYR A 29 -6.46 -15.88 14.85
CA TYR A 29 -5.21 -16.17 14.16
C TYR A 29 -5.24 -15.73 12.69
N ILE A 30 -6.36 -15.94 12.00
CA ILE A 30 -6.52 -15.51 10.60
C ILE A 30 -6.47 -13.97 10.52
N ASP A 31 -7.24 -13.26 11.34
CA ASP A 31 -7.22 -11.79 11.33
C ASP A 31 -5.83 -11.21 11.65
N ALA A 32 -5.13 -11.81 12.64
CA ALA A 32 -3.78 -11.38 13.01
C ALA A 32 -2.75 -11.64 11.90
N SER A 33 -2.83 -12.79 11.22
CA SER A 33 -1.92 -13.13 10.13
C SER A 33 -2.17 -12.30 8.87
N GLU A 34 -3.42 -11.92 8.58
CA GLU A 34 -3.74 -10.94 7.53
C GLU A 34 -3.10 -9.58 7.84
N ALA A 35 -3.24 -9.10 9.08
CA ALA A 35 -2.64 -7.84 9.49
C ALA A 35 -1.11 -7.86 9.41
N GLN A 36 -0.49 -8.99 9.79
CA GLN A 36 0.95 -9.15 9.68
C GLN A 36 1.44 -9.15 8.22
N ALA A 37 0.74 -9.84 7.30
CA ALA A 37 1.09 -9.83 5.88
C ALA A 37 0.95 -8.43 5.26
N ALA A 38 -0.13 -7.73 5.60
CA ALA A 38 -0.35 -6.34 5.19
C ALA A 38 0.76 -5.40 5.73
N GLN A 39 1.17 -5.59 6.99
CA GLN A 39 2.26 -4.82 7.59
C GLN A 39 3.60 -5.08 6.91
N GLN A 40 3.91 -6.34 6.57
CA GLN A 40 5.13 -6.68 5.83
C GLN A 40 5.17 -6.03 4.45
N LEU A 41 4.04 -5.98 3.73
CA LEU A 41 3.96 -5.28 2.45
C LEU A 41 4.24 -3.78 2.62
N ALA A 42 3.56 -3.13 3.57
CA ALA A 42 3.72 -1.70 3.82
C ALA A 42 5.16 -1.36 4.25
N GLN A 43 5.76 -2.19 5.11
CA GLN A 43 7.15 -2.04 5.56
C GLN A 43 8.13 -2.23 4.41
N LYS A 44 7.92 -3.22 3.55
CA LYS A 44 8.76 -3.43 2.37
C LYS A 44 8.74 -2.20 1.46
N LEU A 45 7.56 -1.69 1.12
CA LEU A 45 7.40 -0.46 0.32
C LEU A 45 8.10 0.73 0.98
N ALA A 46 7.94 0.91 2.29
CA ALA A 46 8.60 1.99 3.02
C ALA A 46 10.13 1.84 3.06
N GLN A 47 10.66 0.61 3.22
CA GLN A 47 12.09 0.32 3.21
C GLN A 47 12.71 0.56 1.83
N ASP A 48 12.04 0.10 0.78
CA ASP A 48 12.53 0.25 -0.57
C ASP A 48 12.44 1.72 -1.01
N ALA A 49 11.38 2.45 -0.61
CA ALA A 49 11.30 3.90 -0.74
C ALA A 49 12.41 4.62 0.04
N ALA A 50 12.71 4.18 1.27
CA ALA A 50 13.82 4.71 2.06
C ALA A 50 15.16 4.48 1.36
N SER A 51 15.35 3.32 0.74
CA SER A 51 16.56 3.01 -0.02
C SER A 51 16.72 3.93 -1.23
N LEU A 52 15.63 4.18 -1.96
CA LEU A 52 15.62 5.13 -3.08
C LEU A 52 15.94 6.56 -2.59
N MET A 53 15.30 7.01 -1.51
CA MET A 53 15.52 8.35 -0.97
C MET A 53 16.95 8.57 -0.47
N ASN A 54 17.55 7.57 0.16
CA ASN A 54 18.91 7.63 0.68
C ASN A 54 20.00 7.32 -0.35
N SER A 55 19.64 7.03 -1.61
CA SER A 55 20.62 6.81 -2.66
C SER A 55 21.48 8.06 -2.90
N SER A 56 22.72 7.88 -3.35
CA SER A 56 23.57 9.03 -3.75
C SER A 56 23.31 9.49 -5.19
N THR A 57 22.41 8.82 -5.91
CA THR A 57 22.07 9.11 -7.30
C THR A 57 21.20 10.37 -7.37
N TYR A 58 21.55 11.28 -8.29
CA TYR A 58 20.79 12.52 -8.54
C TYR A 58 19.40 12.26 -9.09
N CYS A 59 19.27 11.16 -9.81
CA CYS A 59 18.04 10.72 -10.41
C CYS A 59 18.03 9.19 -10.41
N ASP A 60 16.96 8.60 -9.91
CA ASP A 60 16.80 7.16 -9.80
C ASP A 60 15.31 6.82 -9.72
N TYR A 61 14.95 5.59 -10.07
CA TYR A 61 13.57 5.14 -9.99
C TYR A 61 13.46 3.69 -9.56
N LEU A 62 12.34 3.36 -8.94
CA LEU A 62 12.05 2.02 -8.48
C LEU A 62 10.60 1.67 -8.76
N GLU A 63 10.38 0.53 -9.41
CA GLU A 63 9.05 0.01 -9.71
C GLU A 63 8.68 -1.10 -8.73
N PHE A 64 7.48 -1.00 -8.17
CA PHE A 64 6.92 -2.00 -7.27
C PHE A 64 5.68 -2.61 -7.87
N SER A 65 5.74 -3.91 -8.15
CA SER A 65 4.58 -4.68 -8.51
C SER A 65 3.85 -5.19 -7.25
N LEU A 66 2.59 -4.83 -7.14
CA LEU A 66 1.67 -5.24 -6.09
C LEU A 66 1.05 -6.59 -6.46
N PRO A 67 1.17 -7.61 -5.60
CA PRO A 67 0.52 -8.88 -5.84
C PRO A 67 -0.99 -8.70 -5.82
N ARG A 68 -1.67 -9.49 -6.66
CA ARG A 68 -3.13 -9.46 -6.82
C ARG A 68 -3.84 -9.73 -5.48
N SER A 69 -3.38 -10.70 -4.71
CA SER A 69 -3.88 -11.04 -3.37
C SER A 69 -2.78 -11.69 -2.55
N PHE A 70 -3.00 -11.82 -1.23
CA PHE A 70 -2.17 -12.65 -0.35
C PHE A 70 -2.95 -13.89 0.05
N SER A 71 -2.30 -15.06 0.14
CA SER A 71 -2.93 -16.26 0.70
C SER A 71 -2.58 -16.37 2.18
N VAL A 72 -3.60 -16.29 3.05
CA VAL A 72 -3.44 -16.39 4.49
C VAL A 72 -4.40 -17.46 5.00
N GLY A 73 -3.87 -18.53 5.61
CA GLY A 73 -4.70 -19.63 6.12
C GLY A 73 -5.56 -20.32 5.06
N GLY A 74 -5.13 -20.32 3.79
CA GLY A 74 -5.88 -20.90 2.66
C GLY A 74 -7.00 -20.03 2.11
N LYS A 75 -7.16 -18.79 2.60
CA LYS A 75 -8.07 -17.78 2.04
C LYS A 75 -7.29 -16.69 1.32
N GLU A 76 -7.86 -16.18 0.25
CA GLU A 76 -7.32 -15.01 -0.45
C GLU A 76 -7.75 -13.72 0.25
N PHE A 77 -6.77 -12.87 0.53
CA PHE A 77 -6.95 -11.53 1.05
C PHE A 77 -6.77 -10.52 -0.08
N TYR A 78 -7.87 -9.81 -0.39
CA TYR A 78 -7.89 -8.73 -1.36
C TYR A 78 -7.75 -7.38 -0.66
N TYR A 79 -6.99 -6.48 -1.26
CA TYR A 79 -6.62 -5.22 -0.66
C TYR A 79 -6.52 -4.11 -1.69
N LYS A 80 -6.50 -2.88 -1.19
CA LYS A 80 -6.07 -1.68 -1.90
C LYS A 80 -4.86 -1.10 -1.18
N LEU A 81 -3.92 -0.53 -1.94
CA LEU A 81 -2.81 0.22 -1.37
C LEU A 81 -3.12 1.71 -1.52
N ARG A 82 -3.09 2.46 -0.42
CA ARG A 82 -3.10 3.92 -0.45
C ARG A 82 -1.68 4.45 -0.24
N ILE A 83 -1.25 5.34 -1.10
CA ILE A 83 0.03 6.06 -1.03
C ILE A 83 -0.31 7.51 -0.82
N SER A 84 0.06 8.09 0.31
CA SER A 84 -0.21 9.50 0.64
C SER A 84 1.02 10.13 1.26
N GLY A 85 1.06 11.45 1.32
CA GLY A 85 2.07 12.16 2.08
C GLY A 85 1.48 12.93 3.25
N LEU A 86 2.35 13.38 4.14
CA LEU A 86 2.03 14.34 5.19
C LEU A 86 3.23 15.29 5.37
N GLU A 87 2.98 16.58 5.26
CA GLU A 87 3.95 17.60 5.63
C GLU A 87 3.88 17.80 7.14
N ALA A 88 4.92 17.39 7.88
CA ALA A 88 4.99 17.79 9.28
C ALA A 88 5.51 19.21 9.34
N GLN A 89 4.68 20.12 9.84
CA GLN A 89 5.14 21.44 10.27
C GLN A 89 6.23 21.24 11.32
N SER A 90 7.47 21.52 10.94
CA SER A 90 8.60 21.53 11.85
C SER A 90 8.92 22.97 12.18
N GLU A 91 9.03 23.30 13.46
CA GLU A 91 9.53 24.61 13.93
C GLU A 91 11.01 24.84 13.52
N THR A 92 11.71 23.78 13.10
CA THR A 92 13.05 23.85 12.52
C THR A 92 13.00 23.95 11.00
N ASP A 93 13.93 24.72 10.42
CA ASP A 93 14.07 25.15 9.01
C ASP A 93 14.14 24.02 7.93
N ASN A 94 13.89 22.76 8.32
CA ASN A 94 13.86 21.60 7.43
C ASN A 94 12.51 20.88 7.58
N PRO A 95 11.55 21.09 6.66
CA PRO A 95 10.29 20.36 6.68
C PRO A 95 10.55 18.86 6.59
N LYS A 96 9.95 18.09 7.50
CA LYS A 96 10.00 16.62 7.47
C LYS A 96 8.73 16.13 6.81
N ASN A 97 8.84 15.69 5.57
CA ASN A 97 7.72 15.11 4.85
C ASN A 97 7.68 13.61 5.13
N TYR A 98 6.50 13.03 5.21
CA TYR A 98 6.31 11.60 5.40
C TYR A 98 5.63 11.04 4.17
N LEU A 99 6.23 10.03 3.54
CA LEU A 99 5.55 9.20 2.56
C LEU A 99 4.93 8.01 3.30
N ILE A 100 3.62 7.83 3.17
CA ILE A 100 2.82 6.87 3.93
C ILE A 100 2.23 5.84 2.97
N PHE A 101 2.44 4.56 3.28
CA PHE A 101 1.86 3.42 2.62
C PHE A 101 0.85 2.76 3.55
N SER A 102 -0.43 2.74 3.15
CA SER A 102 -1.51 2.14 3.92
C SER A 102 -2.18 1.02 3.15
N VAL A 103 -2.30 -0.16 3.76
CA VAL A 103 -2.99 -1.31 3.19
C VAL A 103 -4.42 -1.33 3.70
N ILE A 104 -5.37 -1.26 2.78
CA ILE A 104 -6.81 -1.22 3.06
C ILE A 104 -7.42 -2.57 2.69
N ARG A 105 -8.14 -3.18 3.63
CA ARG A 105 -8.89 -4.43 3.39
C ARG A 105 -10.03 -4.14 2.43
N LYS A 106 -10.11 -4.89 1.33
CA LYS A 106 -11.26 -4.84 0.41
C LYS A 106 -12.30 -5.86 0.86
N ARG A 107 -13.29 -5.42 1.63
CA ARG A 107 -14.44 -6.23 2.05
C ARG A 107 -15.73 -5.51 1.66
N GLU A 108 -16.74 -6.26 1.21
CA GLU A 108 -18.04 -5.73 0.78
C GLU A 108 -18.60 -4.73 1.81
N GLY A 109 -18.67 -3.46 1.41
CA GLY A 109 -19.29 -2.37 2.17
C GLY A 109 -18.50 -1.80 3.35
N ARG A 110 -17.29 -2.28 3.66
CA ARG A 110 -16.42 -1.69 4.71
C ARG A 110 -14.95 -1.76 4.33
N GLU A 111 -14.39 -0.61 4.02
CA GLU A 111 -12.94 -0.42 3.88
C GLU A 111 -12.35 -0.06 5.24
N SER A 112 -11.30 -0.78 5.64
CA SER A 112 -10.57 -0.53 6.88
C SER A 112 -9.07 -0.60 6.62
N ILE A 113 -8.32 0.38 7.13
CA ILE A 113 -6.86 0.34 7.13
C ILE A 113 -6.43 -0.79 8.07
N VAL A 114 -5.68 -1.75 7.54
CA VAL A 114 -5.19 -2.92 8.29
C VAL A 114 -3.76 -2.70 8.75
N ALA A 115 -2.97 -2.02 7.93
CA ALA A 115 -1.57 -1.76 8.19
C ALA A 115 -1.15 -0.44 7.58
N THR A 116 -0.20 0.22 8.23
CA THR A 116 0.41 1.45 7.74
C THR A 116 1.91 1.41 8.04
N SER A 117 2.69 1.88 7.09
CA SER A 117 4.11 2.15 7.29
C SER A 117 4.42 3.49 6.63
N SER A 118 5.29 4.27 7.26
CA SER A 118 5.74 5.54 6.71
C SER A 118 7.25 5.60 6.65
N VAL A 119 7.74 6.49 5.79
CA VAL A 119 9.15 6.81 5.68
C VAL A 119 9.31 8.32 5.68
N ILE A 120 10.30 8.80 6.42
CA ILE A 120 10.64 10.22 6.48
C ILE A 120 11.42 10.55 5.20
N ALA A 121 10.92 11.53 4.47
CA ALA A 121 11.53 12.09 3.27
C ALA A 121 11.99 13.52 3.58
N SER A 122 13.29 13.78 3.42
CA SER A 122 13.82 15.15 3.35
C SER A 122 13.70 15.67 1.92
N ALA A 123 12.52 15.52 1.32
CA ALA A 123 12.23 15.82 -0.09
C ALA A 123 10.79 16.28 -0.24
N GLU A 124 10.52 17.08 -1.27
CA GLU A 124 9.15 17.40 -1.66
C GLU A 124 8.49 16.15 -2.25
N ILE A 125 7.27 15.84 -1.80
CA ILE A 125 6.56 14.62 -2.21
C ILE A 125 5.41 15.02 -3.12
N ASN A 126 5.41 14.45 -4.33
CA ASN A 126 4.33 14.59 -5.30
C ASN A 126 3.71 13.22 -5.56
N VAL A 127 2.42 13.07 -5.24
CA VAL A 127 1.69 11.81 -5.42
C VAL A 127 0.74 11.97 -6.59
N PHE A 128 0.78 11.02 -7.52
CA PHE A 128 -0.14 10.95 -8.65
C PHE A 128 -1.17 9.85 -8.42
N ARG A 129 -2.41 10.08 -8.82
CA ARG A 129 -3.49 9.08 -8.86
C ARG A 129 -3.89 8.81 -10.31
N PHE A 130 -4.65 7.75 -10.56
CA PHE A 130 -5.35 7.62 -11.84
C PHE A 130 -6.51 8.63 -11.88
N GLY A 131 -6.61 9.41 -12.96
CA GLY A 131 -7.67 10.40 -13.15
C GLY A 131 -9.02 9.77 -13.49
N ASP A 132 -9.10 9.20 -14.70
CA ASP A 132 -10.28 8.48 -15.20
C ASP A 132 -9.99 6.97 -15.27
N GLU A 133 -10.97 6.14 -14.89
CA GLU A 133 -10.91 4.67 -15.01
C GLU A 133 -10.70 4.21 -16.46
N THR A 134 -11.04 5.05 -17.44
CA THR A 134 -10.95 4.74 -18.87
C THR A 134 -9.61 5.11 -19.50
N THR A 135 -9.04 6.28 -19.17
CA THR A 135 -7.77 6.73 -19.78
C THR A 135 -6.55 6.25 -19.00
N LEU A 136 -6.71 5.99 -17.69
CA LEU A 136 -5.62 5.68 -16.77
C LEU A 136 -4.45 6.69 -16.82
N GLU A 137 -4.73 7.92 -17.26
CA GLU A 137 -3.74 8.98 -17.22
C GLU A 137 -3.52 9.41 -15.76
N PRO A 138 -2.26 9.66 -15.37
CA PRO A 138 -1.98 10.14 -14.04
C PRO A 138 -2.53 11.56 -13.88
N GLU A 139 -3.02 11.87 -12.68
CA GLU A 139 -3.38 13.21 -12.23
C GLU A 139 -2.63 13.50 -10.93
N LEU A 140 -2.26 14.76 -10.70
CA LEU A 140 -1.68 15.15 -9.42
C LEU A 140 -2.74 15.02 -8.32
N ALA A 141 -2.47 14.19 -7.32
CA ALA A 141 -3.32 14.03 -6.16
C ALA A 141 -2.95 15.05 -5.08
N GLY A 142 -3.92 15.48 -4.28
CA GLY A 142 -3.61 16.19 -3.04
C GLY A 142 -2.76 15.30 -2.14
N LEU A 143 -1.74 15.87 -1.49
CA LEU A 143 -0.75 15.09 -0.73
C LEU A 143 -1.39 14.17 0.31
N GLU A 144 -2.33 14.67 1.10
CA GLU A 144 -3.05 13.90 2.12
C GLU A 144 -4.06 12.90 1.51
N GLU A 145 -4.71 13.26 0.41
CA GLU A 145 -5.64 12.38 -0.31
C GLU A 145 -4.88 11.16 -0.84
N GLY A 146 -3.77 11.44 -1.53
CA GLY A 146 -2.89 10.44 -2.11
C GLY A 146 -3.50 9.69 -3.28
N ALA A 147 -2.91 8.54 -3.58
CA ALA A 147 -3.32 7.62 -4.63
C ALA A 147 -3.83 6.31 -4.03
N ILE A 148 -4.88 5.75 -4.62
CA ILE A 148 -5.37 4.41 -4.28
C ILE A 148 -5.11 3.49 -5.46
N LEU A 149 -4.43 2.39 -5.19
CA LEU A 149 -4.11 1.34 -6.14
C LEU A 149 -4.89 0.08 -5.76
N ASP A 150 -5.71 -0.40 -6.68
CA ASP A 150 -6.46 -1.65 -6.55
C ASP A 150 -5.90 -2.71 -7.53
N PRO A 151 -5.11 -3.69 -7.05
CA PRO A 151 -4.59 -4.76 -7.89
C PRO A 151 -5.65 -5.67 -8.53
N GLN A 152 -6.92 -5.56 -8.11
CA GLN A 152 -8.06 -6.28 -8.68
C GLN A 152 -8.88 -5.44 -9.67
N ALA A 153 -8.60 -4.14 -9.81
CA ALA A 153 -9.30 -3.30 -10.77
C ALA A 153 -9.09 -3.79 -12.20
N ILE A 154 -10.00 -3.40 -13.09
CA ILE A 154 -9.87 -3.61 -14.54
C ILE A 154 -9.97 -2.24 -15.18
N PRO A 155 -8.91 -1.74 -15.82
CA PRO A 155 -7.54 -2.30 -15.88
C PRO A 155 -6.82 -2.36 -14.51
N ARG A 156 -5.88 -3.30 -14.32
CA ARG A 156 -5.20 -3.50 -13.02
C ARG A 156 -4.35 -2.32 -12.62
N GLN A 157 -4.53 -1.85 -11.39
CA GLN A 157 -3.74 -0.77 -10.78
C GLN A 157 -2.77 -1.40 -9.79
N ASN A 158 -1.74 -2.06 -10.30
CA ASN A 158 -0.90 -2.96 -9.53
C ASN A 158 0.59 -2.60 -9.59
N ILE A 159 0.96 -1.46 -10.14
CA ILE A 159 2.35 -1.00 -10.12
C ILE A 159 2.39 0.42 -9.56
N VAL A 160 3.38 0.69 -8.70
CA VAL A 160 3.79 2.06 -8.37
C VAL A 160 5.24 2.25 -8.75
N MET A 161 5.52 3.31 -9.50
CA MET A 161 6.86 3.82 -9.72
C MET A 161 7.14 4.93 -8.72
N LEU A 162 8.20 4.77 -7.95
CA LEU A 162 8.78 5.87 -7.19
C LEU A 162 9.94 6.45 -8.00
N VAL A 163 9.92 7.75 -8.24
CA VAL A 163 11.02 8.47 -8.91
C VAL A 163 11.60 9.44 -7.92
N LYS A 164 12.93 9.43 -7.79
CA LYS A 164 13.69 10.43 -7.08
C LYS A 164 14.42 11.30 -8.07
N GLU A 165 14.41 12.60 -7.81
CA GLU A 165 15.19 13.56 -8.57
C GLU A 165 15.71 14.67 -7.67
N ILE A 166 16.87 15.23 -8.00
CA ILE A 166 17.42 16.41 -7.34
C ILE A 166 17.49 17.54 -8.37
N ILE A 167 16.73 18.60 -8.14
CA ILE A 167 16.63 19.78 -9.02
C ILE A 167 17.19 20.96 -8.22
N ASP A 168 18.23 21.61 -8.75
CA ASP A 168 18.88 22.76 -8.10
C ASP A 168 19.30 22.50 -6.64
N GLY A 169 19.65 21.25 -6.32
CA GLY A 169 20.04 20.82 -4.97
C GLY A 169 18.88 20.48 -4.03
N ALA A 170 17.63 20.67 -4.46
CA ALA A 170 16.44 20.25 -3.73
C ALA A 170 15.97 18.86 -4.21
N PRO A 171 15.80 17.89 -3.29
CA PRO A 171 15.30 16.57 -3.65
C PRO A 171 13.76 16.54 -3.75
N TYR A 172 13.28 15.82 -4.75
CA TYR A 172 11.87 15.57 -5.05
C TYR A 172 11.63 14.07 -5.14
N ILE A 173 10.48 13.63 -4.67
CA ILE A 173 10.00 12.24 -4.76
C ILE A 173 8.63 12.23 -5.42
N TYR A 174 8.49 11.44 -6.47
CA TYR A 174 7.26 11.28 -7.22
C TYR A 174 6.74 9.86 -7.05
N ALA A 175 5.50 9.70 -6.62
CA ALA A 175 4.81 8.41 -6.59
C ALA A 175 3.82 8.34 -7.76
N ILE A 176 4.15 7.57 -8.78
CA ILE A 176 3.44 7.51 -10.05
C ILE A 176 2.76 6.13 -10.17
N PRO A 177 1.43 6.08 -10.33
CA PRO A 177 0.69 4.83 -10.45
C PRO A 177 0.81 4.30 -11.88
N CYS A 178 0.96 2.98 -12.05
CA CYS A 178 0.97 2.33 -13.36
C CYS A 178 0.13 1.04 -13.36
N SER A 179 -0.16 0.54 -14.57
CA SER A 179 -0.81 -0.75 -14.80
C SER A 179 0.13 -1.74 -15.46
N SER A 180 0.00 -3.02 -15.12
CA SER A 180 0.66 -4.09 -15.87
C SER A 180 -0.09 -4.53 -17.14
N GLU A 181 -1.32 -4.06 -17.38
CA GLU A 181 -2.21 -4.61 -18.41
C GLU A 181 -2.52 -3.65 -19.57
N SER A 182 -2.17 -2.36 -19.46
CA SER A 182 -2.46 -1.36 -20.51
C SER A 182 -1.20 -0.61 -20.93
N ASP A 183 -0.90 -0.66 -22.24
CA ASP A 183 0.24 0.03 -22.86
C ASP A 183 0.19 1.55 -22.65
N ALA A 184 -1.02 2.13 -22.68
CA ALA A 184 -1.26 3.56 -22.46
C ALA A 184 -0.98 3.99 -21.00
N SER A 185 -1.05 3.04 -20.06
CA SER A 185 -0.74 3.23 -18.63
C SER A 185 0.51 2.47 -18.18
N SER A 186 1.37 2.15 -19.15
CA SER A 186 2.69 1.60 -18.86
C SER A 186 3.48 2.62 -18.04
N CYS A 187 4.33 2.12 -17.15
CA CYS A 187 5.10 2.95 -16.25
C CYS A 187 5.91 4.07 -16.95
N PRO A 188 6.56 3.84 -18.12
CA PRO A 188 7.21 4.90 -18.87
C PRO A 188 6.25 5.95 -19.46
N ALA A 189 5.06 5.54 -19.92
CA ALA A 189 4.05 6.46 -20.43
C ALA A 189 3.51 7.36 -19.31
N ASN A 190 3.13 6.77 -18.17
CA ASN A 190 2.64 7.53 -17.01
C ASN A 190 3.72 8.43 -16.41
N LYS A 191 4.98 7.98 -16.42
CA LYS A 191 6.11 8.84 -16.06
C LYS A 191 6.20 10.06 -16.98
N SER A 192 6.08 9.87 -18.29
CA SER A 192 6.13 11.00 -19.23
C SER A 192 4.96 11.97 -19.02
N SER A 193 3.74 11.45 -18.84
CA SER A 193 2.55 12.28 -18.56
C SER A 193 2.66 13.03 -17.23
N ALA A 194 3.19 12.38 -16.18
CA ALA A 194 3.44 13.02 -14.89
C ALA A 194 4.44 14.18 -15.00
N ALA A 195 5.48 14.06 -15.84
CA ALA A 195 6.42 15.15 -16.09
C ALA A 195 5.73 16.35 -16.77
N VAL A 196 4.87 16.11 -17.75
CA VAL A 196 4.08 17.16 -18.43
C VAL A 196 3.19 17.91 -17.44
N LEU A 197 2.55 17.21 -16.50
CA LEU A 197 1.72 17.82 -15.45
C LEU A 197 2.49 18.71 -14.48
N LEU A 198 3.78 18.45 -14.31
CA LEU A 198 4.69 19.29 -13.52
C LEU A 198 5.28 20.44 -14.34
N GLU A 199 4.75 20.70 -15.55
CA GLU A 199 5.25 21.70 -16.51
C GLU A 199 6.69 21.41 -16.99
N ARG A 200 7.08 20.14 -17.06
CA ARG A 200 8.41 19.68 -17.47
C ARG A 200 8.36 18.94 -18.80
N PRO A 201 8.38 19.67 -19.94
CA PRO A 201 8.23 19.05 -21.26
C PRO A 201 9.42 18.18 -21.67
N GLU A 202 10.59 18.36 -21.04
CA GLU A 202 11.78 17.52 -21.28
C GLU A 202 11.70 16.17 -20.56
N GLY A 203 10.69 15.96 -19.68
CA GLY A 203 10.56 14.76 -18.86
C GLY A 203 11.23 14.89 -17.50
N PHE A 204 11.34 13.76 -16.80
CA PHE A 204 12.26 13.64 -15.68
C PHE A 204 13.68 13.51 -16.25
N ASN A 205 14.71 13.91 -15.50
CA ASN A 205 16.11 13.65 -15.89
C ASN A 205 16.52 12.16 -15.72
N CYS A 206 15.49 11.30 -15.70
CA CYS A 206 15.40 9.89 -15.46
C CYS A 206 14.57 9.29 -16.59
#